data_AF-A0A7X6RTB4-F1
#
_entry.id   AF-A0A7X6RTB4-F1
#
_cell.length_a   1.000
_cell.length_b   1.000
_cell.length_c   1.000
_cell.angle_alpha   90.00
_cell.angle_beta   90.00
_cell.angle_gamma   90.00
#
_symmetry.space_group_name_H-M   'P 1'
#
loop_
_entity.id
_entity.type
_entity.pdbx_description
1 polymer ?
#
loop_
_entity_poly.entity_id
_entity_poly.type
_entity_poly.pdbx_seq_one_letter_code
_entity_poly.pdbx_strand_id
1 'polypeptide(L)'
;MNLPLSNRDLPLRVITGAFVLNSGLEKRGADEETAQGLHGMAAGTYPFLKEVDPTTFARLLSAGEIALGAALLIPVVPSRVAGAGLTAFAAGLLGLYLRTPGMRRPQSLRPTEQGLPLSKDAWLLGAGLSLLLGGDTGRDSSRSSCRRRR
;
A
#
# COMPACT_ATOMS: atom_id res chain seq x y z
N MET A 1 3.29 -0.02 28.73
CA MET A 1 2.60 -0.79 27.66
C MET A 1 3.61 -1.03 26.55
N ASN A 2 3.98 -2.29 26.26
CA ASN A 2 4.78 -2.60 25.07
C ASN A 2 3.84 -2.51 23.86
N LEU A 3 3.85 -1.37 23.18
CA LEU A 3 3.14 -1.25 21.91
C LEU A 3 3.80 -2.18 20.89
N PRO A 4 3.03 -2.85 20.00
CA PRO A 4 3.56 -3.69 18.93
C PRO A 4 4.16 -2.84 17.78
N LEU A 5 4.82 -1.74 18.15
CA LEU A 5 5.33 -0.67 17.32
C LEU A 5 6.80 -0.42 17.69
N SER A 6 7.67 -0.46 16.70
CA SER A 6 9.06 0.00 16.85
C SER A 6 9.13 1.51 16.59
N ASN A 7 9.87 2.25 17.39
CA ASN A 7 10.08 3.69 17.18
C ASN A 7 10.70 4.00 15.80
N ARG A 8 11.39 3.02 15.19
CA ARG A 8 11.97 3.13 13.85
C ARG A 8 10.93 3.11 12.74
N ASP A 9 9.78 2.48 12.97
CA ASP A 9 8.73 2.32 11.98
C ASP A 9 7.79 3.54 11.95
N LEU A 10 7.79 4.34 13.03
CA LEU A 10 6.87 5.46 13.22
C LEU A 10 6.89 6.47 12.06
N PRO A 11 8.04 7.01 11.61
CA PRO A 11 8.04 7.96 10.51
C PRO A 11 7.45 7.38 9.22
N LEU A 12 7.81 6.12 8.91
CA LEU A 12 7.33 5.42 7.71
C LEU A 12 5.82 5.19 7.79
N ARG A 13 5.33 4.69 8.93
CA ARG A 13 3.90 4.43 9.16
C ARG A 13 3.07 5.71 9.14
N VAL A 14 3.56 6.78 9.76
CA VAL A 14 2.83 8.06 9.83
C VAL A 14 2.72 8.68 8.44
N ILE A 15 3.83 8.80 7.72
CA ILE A 15 3.82 9.44 6.40
C ILE A 15 3.02 8.59 5.41
N THR A 16 3.31 7.29 5.30
CA THR A 16 2.59 6.42 4.36
C THR A 16 1.11 6.30 4.73
N GLY A 17 0.80 6.15 6.02
CA GLY A 17 -0.58 6.07 6.50
C GLY A 17 -1.37 7.34 6.23
N ALA A 18 -0.79 8.52 6.45
CA ALA A 18 -1.44 9.80 6.19
C ALA A 18 -1.73 10.00 4.70
N PHE A 19 -0.77 9.70 3.81
CA PHE A 19 -0.97 9.81 2.36
C PHE A 19 -2.03 8.83 1.84
N VAL A 20 -1.99 7.57 2.27
CA VAL A 20 -2.97 6.56 1.86
C VAL A 20 -4.36 6.90 2.39
N LEU A 21 -4.46 7.36 3.65
CA LEU A 21 -5.72 7.80 4.25
C LEU A 21 -6.30 9.01 3.52
N ASN A 22 -5.48 10.03 3.24
CA ASN A 22 -5.91 11.21 2.51
C ASN A 22 -6.43 10.84 1.12
N SER A 23 -5.70 9.99 0.40
CA SER A 23 -6.12 9.53 -0.92
C SER A 23 -7.45 8.76 -0.87
N GLY A 24 -7.67 7.93 0.15
CA GLY A 24 -8.94 7.24 0.35
C GLY A 24 -10.10 8.19 0.66
N LEU A 25 -9.85 9.22 1.48
CA LEU A 25 -10.85 10.24 1.82
C LEU A 25 -11.25 11.09 0.60
N GLU A 26 -10.29 11.46 -0.24
CA GLU A 26 -10.53 12.16 -1.50
C GLU A 26 -11.38 11.30 -2.46
N LYS A 27 -11.10 9.99 -2.54
CA LYS A 27 -11.87 9.06 -3.38
C LYS A 27 -13.27 8.75 -2.86
N ARG A 28 -13.59 9.07 -1.60
CA ARG A 28 -14.91 8.79 -1.01
C ARG A 28 -16.04 9.56 -1.71
N GLY A 29 -15.71 10.72 -2.27
CA GLY A 29 -16.63 11.58 -3.02
C GLY A 29 -16.45 11.50 -4.53
N ALA A 30 -15.80 10.46 -5.05
CA ALA A 30 -15.59 10.30 -6.48
C ALA A 30 -16.94 10.32 -7.23
N ASP A 31 -17.01 11.13 -8.27
CA ASP A 31 -18.15 11.18 -9.18
C ASP A 31 -18.18 9.94 -10.09
N GLU A 32 -19.27 9.80 -10.81
CA GLU A 32 -19.53 8.62 -11.65
C GLU A 32 -18.49 8.50 -12.79
N GLU A 33 -18.01 9.62 -13.33
CA GLU A 33 -16.94 9.65 -14.34
C GLU A 33 -15.60 9.16 -13.77
N THR A 34 -15.20 9.65 -12.60
CA THR A 34 -13.98 9.18 -11.91
C THR A 34 -14.08 7.70 -11.56
N ALA A 35 -15.26 7.26 -11.10
CA ALA A 35 -15.51 5.86 -10.78
C ALA A 35 -15.40 4.96 -12.02
N GLN A 36 -15.96 5.38 -13.15
CA GLN A 36 -15.84 4.69 -14.43
C GLN A 36 -14.39 4.66 -14.92
N GLY A 37 -13.65 5.76 -14.80
CA GLY A 37 -12.23 5.80 -15.17
C GLY A 37 -11.37 4.84 -14.35
N LEU A 38 -11.54 4.84 -13.03
CA LEU A 38 -10.83 3.94 -12.12
C LEU A 38 -11.20 2.48 -12.38
N HIS A 39 -12.50 2.19 -12.49
CA HIS A 39 -13.00 0.84 -12.74
C HIS A 39 -12.58 0.33 -14.11
N GLY A 40 -12.70 1.13 -15.17
CA GLY A 40 -12.30 0.75 -16.52
C GLY A 40 -10.82 0.40 -16.61
N MET A 41 -9.97 1.17 -15.93
CA MET A 41 -8.55 0.86 -15.81
C MET A 41 -8.32 -0.47 -15.06
N ALA A 42 -8.99 -0.66 -13.93
CA ALA A 42 -8.82 -1.86 -13.10
C ALA A 42 -9.37 -3.13 -13.78
N ALA A 43 -10.58 -3.06 -14.35
CA ALA A 43 -11.29 -4.14 -15.03
C ALA A 43 -10.64 -4.53 -16.37
N GLY A 44 -9.90 -3.61 -16.99
CA GLY A 44 -9.05 -3.90 -18.15
C GLY A 44 -7.92 -4.89 -17.83
N THR A 45 -7.40 -4.85 -16.60
CA THR A 45 -6.33 -5.73 -16.14
C THR A 45 -6.84 -6.95 -15.37
N TYR A 46 -7.85 -6.76 -14.54
CA TYR A 46 -8.41 -7.74 -13.63
C TYR A 46 -9.84 -8.05 -14.08
N PRO A 47 -10.06 -9.06 -14.95
CA PRO A 47 -11.35 -9.27 -15.60
C PRO A 47 -12.47 -9.61 -14.63
N PHE A 48 -12.15 -10.13 -13.44
CA PHE A 48 -13.12 -10.38 -12.37
C PHE A 48 -13.74 -9.10 -11.79
N LEU A 49 -13.14 -7.93 -12.00
CA LEU A 49 -13.71 -6.65 -11.56
C LEU A 49 -14.82 -6.15 -12.49
N LYS A 50 -14.96 -6.71 -13.70
CA LYS A 50 -16.01 -6.30 -14.67
C LYS A 50 -17.43 -6.50 -14.15
N GLU A 51 -17.62 -7.44 -13.24
CA GLU A 51 -18.93 -7.76 -12.64
C GLU A 51 -19.30 -6.79 -11.51
N VAL A 52 -18.34 -6.00 -11.01
CA VAL A 52 -18.57 -5.02 -9.96
C VAL A 52 -18.95 -3.69 -10.60
N ASP A 53 -20.01 -3.06 -10.09
CA ASP A 53 -20.40 -1.72 -10.51
C ASP A 53 -19.26 -0.68 -10.27
N PRO A 54 -18.99 0.25 -11.20
CA PRO A 54 -17.90 1.23 -11.06
C PRO A 54 -17.97 2.07 -9.79
N THR A 55 -19.17 2.54 -9.39
CA THR A 55 -19.34 3.37 -8.19
C THR A 55 -19.11 2.54 -6.93
N THR A 56 -19.54 1.28 -6.95
CA THR A 56 -19.30 0.31 -5.88
C THR A 56 -17.81 0.01 -5.76
N PHE A 57 -17.11 -0.21 -6.88
CA PHE A 57 -15.66 -0.41 -6.91
C PHE A 57 -14.91 0.79 -6.32
N ALA A 58 -15.24 2.02 -6.74
CA ALA A 58 -14.62 3.23 -6.23
C ALA A 58 -14.82 3.40 -4.71
N ARG A 59 -16.04 3.11 -4.22
CA ARG A 59 -16.36 3.12 -2.77
C ARG A 59 -15.58 2.07 -2.00
N LEU A 60 -15.48 0.84 -2.51
CA LEU A 60 -14.73 -0.24 -1.88
C LEU A 60 -13.23 0.06 -1.86
N LEU A 61 -12.69 0.62 -2.95
CA LEU A 61 -11.29 1.04 -3.01
C LEU A 61 -11.01 2.15 -1.99
N SER A 62 -11.85 3.19 -1.95
CA SER A 62 -11.76 4.27 -0.98
C SER A 62 -11.82 3.75 0.46
N ALA A 63 -12.76 2.85 0.77
CA ALA A 63 -12.87 2.23 2.09
C ALA A 63 -11.63 1.40 2.44
N GLY A 64 -11.07 0.67 1.48
CA GLY A 64 -9.83 -0.10 1.64
C GLY A 64 -8.62 0.78 1.93
N GLU A 65 -8.47 1.89 1.20
CA GLU A 65 -7.41 2.88 1.44
C GLU A 65 -7.57 3.54 2.81
N ILE A 66 -8.79 3.92 3.20
CA ILE A 66 -9.05 4.48 4.53
C ILE A 66 -8.71 3.48 5.63
N ALA A 67 -9.15 2.23 5.49
CA ALA A 67 -8.87 1.17 6.46
C ALA A 67 -7.37 0.90 6.58
N LEU A 68 -6.66 0.83 5.44
CA LEU A 68 -5.21 0.62 5.41
C LEU A 68 -4.44 1.81 5.99
N GLY A 69 -4.81 3.04 5.62
CA GLY A 69 -4.23 4.27 6.14
C GLY A 69 -4.44 4.39 7.66
N ALA A 70 -5.65 4.10 8.13
CA ALA A 70 -5.95 4.04 9.56
C ALA A 70 -5.16 2.95 10.28
N ALA A 71 -5.03 1.75 9.68
CA ALA A 71 -4.24 0.65 10.25
C ALA A 71 -2.76 1.03 10.37
N LEU A 72 -2.21 1.79 9.41
CA LEU A 72 -0.84 2.30 9.48
C LEU A 72 -0.68 3.34 10.61
N LEU A 73 -1.66 4.22 10.81
CA LEU A 73 -1.59 5.27 11.83
C LEU A 73 -1.88 4.79 13.25
N ILE A 74 -2.74 3.78 13.41
CA ILE A 74 -3.19 3.31 14.73
C ILE A 74 -2.11 2.41 15.37
N PRO A 75 -1.64 2.75 16.59
CA PRO A 75 -0.55 2.04 17.25
C PRO A 75 -0.90 0.63 17.74
N VAL A 76 -2.18 0.27 17.73
CA VAL A 76 -2.68 -1.05 18.14
C VAL A 76 -2.39 -2.11 17.06
N VAL A 77 -2.27 -1.71 15.79
CA VAL A 77 -1.99 -2.65 14.70
C VAL A 77 -0.48 -2.96 14.65
N PRO A 78 -0.07 -4.24 14.72
CA PRO A 78 1.34 -4.61 14.61
C PRO A 78 1.95 -4.18 13.29
N SER A 79 3.21 -3.71 13.29
CA SER A 79 3.90 -3.25 12.07
C SER A 79 3.89 -4.29 10.94
N ARG A 80 3.99 -5.59 11.27
CA ARG A 80 3.94 -6.68 10.28
C ARG A 80 2.60 -6.79 9.57
N VAL A 81 1.51 -6.65 10.33
CA VAL A 81 0.15 -6.80 9.78
C VAL A 81 -0.15 -5.62 8.88
N ALA A 82 0.17 -4.40 9.33
CA ALA A 82 0.06 -3.20 8.50
C ALA A 82 0.98 -3.27 7.27
N GLY A 83 2.22 -3.78 7.44
CA GLY A 83 3.17 -4.02 6.36
C GLY A 83 2.67 -5.01 5.34
N ALA A 84 2.10 -6.14 5.77
CA ALA A 84 1.50 -7.14 4.87
C ALA A 84 0.34 -6.55 4.05
N GLY A 85 -0.56 -5.80 4.70
CA GLY A 85 -1.67 -5.12 4.02
C GLY A 85 -1.16 -4.11 3.00
N LEU A 86 -0.17 -3.30 3.37
CA LEU A 86 0.44 -2.31 2.48
C LEU A 86 1.17 -2.97 1.30
N THR A 87 1.90 -4.06 1.54
CA THR A 87 2.56 -4.86 0.49
C THR A 87 1.53 -5.45 -0.47
N ALA A 88 0.45 -6.04 0.02
CA ALA A 88 -0.59 -6.62 -0.83
C ALA A 88 -1.26 -5.54 -1.70
N PHE A 89 -1.59 -4.39 -1.10
CA PHE A 89 -2.16 -3.25 -1.81
C PHE A 89 -1.21 -2.72 -2.88
N ALA A 90 0.04 -2.44 -2.52
CA ALA A 90 1.05 -1.93 -3.45
C ALA A 90 1.40 -2.94 -4.56
N ALA A 91 1.40 -4.24 -4.26
CA ALA A 91 1.57 -5.28 -5.27
C ALA A 91 0.40 -5.30 -6.27
N GLY A 92 -0.84 -5.05 -5.82
CA GLY A 92 -2.00 -4.90 -6.70
C GLY A 92 -1.87 -3.73 -7.67
N LEU A 93 -1.43 -2.57 -7.18
CA LEU A 93 -1.16 -1.37 -7.99
C LEU A 93 0.00 -1.57 -8.96
N LEU A 94 1.09 -2.20 -8.50
CA LEU A 94 2.22 -2.51 -9.37
C LEU A 94 1.84 -3.55 -10.42
N GLY A 95 1.00 -4.53 -10.07
CA GLY A 95 0.42 -5.47 -11.01
C GLY A 95 -0.42 -4.78 -12.08
N LEU A 96 -1.19 -3.74 -11.70
CA LEU A 96 -1.92 -2.89 -12.62
C LEU A 96 -0.98 -2.19 -13.60
N TYR A 97 0.06 -1.52 -13.08
CA TYR A 97 1.09 -0.88 -13.91
C TYR A 97 1.75 -1.85 -14.91
N LEU A 98 2.11 -3.05 -14.44
CA LEU A 98 2.83 -4.01 -15.27
C LEU A 98 1.93 -4.64 -16.35
N ARG A 99 0.64 -4.81 -16.10
CA ARG A 99 -0.29 -5.53 -16.98
C ARG A 99 -1.13 -4.62 -17.88
N THR A 100 -1.30 -3.34 -17.54
CA THR A 100 -2.05 -2.39 -18.37
C THR A 100 -1.25 -2.00 -19.62
N PRO A 101 -1.80 -2.21 -20.84
CA PRO A 101 -1.14 -1.80 -22.07
C PRO A 101 -1.00 -0.27 -22.13
N GLY A 102 0.11 0.23 -22.68
CA GLY A 102 0.39 1.67 -22.78
C GLY A 102 1.06 2.32 -21.56
N MET A 103 1.12 1.64 -20.41
CA MET A 103 1.78 2.15 -19.19
C MET A 103 3.31 2.01 -19.21
N ARG A 104 3.82 1.13 -20.06
CA ARG A 104 5.26 0.84 -20.20
C ARG A 104 5.69 1.08 -21.63
N ARG A 105 6.92 1.57 -21.80
CA ARG A 105 7.53 1.66 -23.12
C ARG A 105 7.67 0.25 -23.73
N PRO A 106 7.52 0.10 -25.07
CA PRO A 106 7.70 -1.18 -25.73
C PRO A 106 9.04 -1.80 -25.33
N GLN A 107 9.03 -3.09 -24.96
CA GLN A 107 10.22 -3.86 -24.58
C GLN A 107 11.00 -3.32 -23.35
N SER A 108 10.37 -2.52 -22.48
CA SER A 108 11.01 -1.97 -21.27
C SER A 108 10.11 -2.02 -20.03
N LEU A 109 10.74 -1.94 -18.86
CA LEU A 109 10.08 -1.69 -17.56
C LEU A 109 9.95 -0.18 -17.26
N ARG A 110 10.42 0.68 -18.16
CA ARG A 110 10.34 2.12 -17.98
C ARG A 110 8.89 2.62 -18.16
N PRO A 111 8.39 3.46 -17.26
CA PRO A 111 7.06 4.06 -17.40
C PRO A 111 7.01 5.00 -18.60
N THR A 112 5.82 5.09 -19.20
CA THR A 112 5.41 6.21 -20.05
C THR A 112 4.93 7.38 -19.18
N GLU A 113 4.65 8.55 -19.75
CA GLU A 113 4.02 9.68 -19.03
C GLU A 113 2.73 9.24 -18.32
N GLN A 114 1.93 8.42 -18.99
CA GLN A 114 0.68 7.87 -18.46
C GLN A 114 0.91 6.84 -17.33
N GLY A 115 2.01 6.07 -17.37
CA GLY A 115 2.35 5.06 -16.37
C GLY A 115 3.11 5.60 -15.15
N LEU A 116 3.60 6.84 -15.20
CA LEU A 116 4.35 7.47 -14.12
C LEU A 116 3.57 7.48 -12.79
N PRO A 117 2.27 7.86 -12.76
CA PRO A 117 1.48 7.91 -11.54
C PRO A 117 1.31 6.56 -10.82
N LEU A 118 1.31 5.44 -11.54
CA LEU A 118 1.24 4.10 -10.94
C LEU A 118 2.64 3.54 -10.61
N SER A 119 3.64 3.87 -11.41
CA SER A 119 5.01 3.36 -11.20
C SER A 119 5.64 3.84 -9.90
N LYS A 120 5.28 5.05 -9.43
CA LYS A 120 5.78 5.62 -8.16
C LYS A 120 5.33 4.80 -6.94
N ASP A 121 4.26 4.02 -7.06
CA ASP A 121 3.74 3.18 -5.99
C ASP A 121 4.68 1.99 -5.68
N ALA A 122 5.72 1.78 -6.50
CA ALA A 122 6.84 0.89 -6.15
C ALA A 122 7.50 1.28 -4.81
N TRP A 123 7.48 2.57 -4.43
CA TRP A 123 7.95 3.00 -3.11
C TRP A 123 7.03 2.51 -1.98
N LEU A 124 5.71 2.45 -2.21
CA LEU A 124 4.76 1.89 -1.24
C LEU A 124 5.01 0.40 -1.03
N LEU A 125 5.38 -0.34 -2.08
CA LEU A 125 5.77 -1.73 -1.97
C LEU A 125 7.02 -1.91 -1.11
N GLY A 126 8.04 -1.07 -1.33
CA GLY A 126 9.26 -1.05 -0.51
C GLY A 126 8.97 -0.70 0.95
N ALA A 127 8.07 0.26 1.20
CA ALA A 127 7.64 0.63 2.54
C ALA A 127 6.91 -0.52 3.25
N GLY A 128 5.96 -1.16 2.56
CA GLY A 128 5.23 -2.32 3.07
C GLY A 128 6.15 -3.48 3.43
N LEU A 129 7.09 -3.82 2.54
CA LEU A 129 8.08 -4.87 2.79
C LEU A 129 9.00 -4.51 3.96
N SER A 130 9.40 -3.25 4.10
CA SER A 130 10.22 -2.80 5.22
C SER A 130 9.50 -2.98 6.56
N LEU A 131 8.19 -2.66 6.63
CA LEU A 131 7.38 -2.87 7.83
C LEU A 131 7.11 -4.36 8.10
N LEU A 132 6.93 -5.15 7.04
CA LEU A 132 6.71 -6.59 7.12
C LEU A 132 7.94 -7.32 7.66
N LEU A 133 9.14 -6.92 7.23
CA LEU A 133 10.41 -7.55 7.57
C LEU A 133 11.08 -6.94 8.82
N GLY A 134 10.82 -5.67 9.14
CA GLY A 134 11.54 -4.89 10.16
C GLY A 134 11.26 -5.25 11.63
N GLY A 135 10.26 -6.10 11.90
CA GLY A 135 9.77 -6.38 13.27
C GLY A 135 10.68 -7.23 14.17
N ASP A 136 11.75 -7.87 13.66
CA ASP A 136 12.59 -8.80 14.47
C ASP A 136 13.92 -8.22 14.96
N THR A 137 14.41 -7.11 14.40
CA THR A 137 15.80 -6.67 14.63
C THR A 137 16.04 -6.00 15.99
N GLY A 138 15.01 -5.80 16.82
CA GLY A 138 15.11 -5.21 18.15
C GLY A 138 15.23 -6.20 19.31
N ARG A 139 14.88 -7.48 19.12
CA ARG A 139 14.76 -8.45 20.22
C ARG A 139 16.05 -9.24 20.51
N ASP A 140 16.95 -9.32 19.52
CA ASP A 140 18.19 -10.10 19.63
C ASP A 140 19.38 -9.33 20.24
N SER A 141 19.36 -8.00 20.19
CA SER A 141 20.43 -7.16 20.77
C SER A 141 20.43 -7.16 22.31
N SER A 142 19.28 -7.47 22.94
CA SER A 142 19.17 -7.57 24.40
C SER A 142 19.65 -8.92 24.95
N ARG A 143 19.55 -10.00 24.18
CA ARG A 143 19.96 -11.35 24.62
C ARG A 143 21.46 -11.60 24.42
N SER A 144 22.08 -10.96 23.44
CA SER A 144 23.50 -11.10 23.14
C SER A 144 24.41 -10.35 24.12
N SER A 145 23.96 -9.24 24.72
CA SER A 145 24.77 -8.51 25.74
C SER A 145 24.81 -9.23 27.09
N CYS A 146 23.74 -9.96 27.46
CA CYS A 146 23.67 -10.70 28.71
C CYS A 146 24.50 -11.99 28.67
N ARG A 147 24.68 -12.60 27.47
CA ARG A 147 25.46 -13.82 27.29
C ARG A 147 26.97 -13.60 27.13
N ARG A 148 27.40 -12.35 26.92
CA ARG A 148 28.82 -11.96 26.78
C ARG A 148 29.44 -11.39 28.06
N ARG A 149 28.68 -11.34 29.15
CA ARG A 149 29.08 -10.83 30.48
C ARG A 149 29.08 -11.91 31.58
N ARG A 150 28.96 -13.19 31.22
CA ARG A 150 29.16 -14.33 32.12
C ARG A 150 30.40 -15.10 31.70
#